data_AF-A0A925KQZ2-F1
#
_entry.id   AF-A0A925KQZ2-F1
#
_cell.length_a   1.000
_cell.length_b   1.000
_cell.length_c   1.000
_cell.angle_alpha   90.00
_cell.angle_beta   90.00
_cell.angle_gamma   90.00
#
_symmetry.space_group_name_H-M   'P 1'
#
loop_
_entity.id
_entity.type
_entity.pdbx_description
1 polymer ?
#
loop_
_entity_poly.entity_id
_entity_poly.type
_entity_poly.pdbx_seq_one_letter_code
_entity_poly.pdbx_strand_id
1 'polypeptide(L)' 'MNWTNCSDFFAMGGYGLYVWGSYLVTAAAIAVELMSLRGRRRTIRLRLTRMRDRK' A
#
# COMPACT_ATOMS: atom_id res chain seq x y z
N MET A 1 -14.19 -13.27 -31.11
CA MET A 1 -14.16 -13.48 -29.65
C MET A 1 -12.74 -13.85 -29.26
N ASN A 2 -11.87 -12.87 -29.02
CA ASN A 2 -10.53 -13.11 -28.47
C ASN A 2 -10.08 -11.85 -27.74
N TRP A 3 -10.48 -11.76 -26.47
CA TRP A 3 -9.96 -10.81 -25.48
C TRP A 3 -8.61 -11.34 -24.97
N THR A 4 -7.64 -11.51 -25.86
CA THR A 4 -6.43 -12.30 -25.58
C THR A 4 -5.29 -11.46 -25.00
N ASN A 5 -5.37 -10.13 -25.04
CA ASN A 5 -4.25 -9.28 -24.69
C ASN A 5 -4.57 -8.38 -23.48
N CYS A 6 -4.22 -8.83 -22.28
CA CYS A 6 -3.99 -7.92 -21.16
C CYS A 6 -2.99 -6.81 -21.54
N SER A 7 -2.09 -7.09 -22.49
CA SER A 7 -1.20 -6.10 -23.10
C SER A 7 -1.93 -5.00 -23.88
N ASP A 8 -3.05 -5.29 -24.56
CA ASP A 8 -3.88 -4.28 -25.23
C ASP A 8 -4.60 -3.38 -24.22
N PHE A 9 -4.94 -3.91 -23.03
CA PHE A 9 -5.53 -3.12 -21.92
C PHE A 9 -4.54 -2.14 -21.30
N PHE A 10 -3.29 -2.55 -21.11
CA PHE A 10 -2.22 -1.66 -20.68
C PHE A 10 -1.80 -0.69 -21.79
N ALA A 11 -1.87 -1.11 -23.05
CA ALA A 11 -1.54 -0.34 -24.24
C ALA A 11 -2.77 0.22 -24.96
N MET A 12 -3.88 0.46 -24.25
CA MET A 12 -5.09 1.10 -24.79
C MET A 12 -4.76 2.54 -25.19
N GLY A 13 -4.17 2.74 -26.36
CA GLY A 13 -3.98 4.04 -27.02
C GLY A 13 -3.30 5.14 -26.18
N GLY A 14 -2.48 4.79 -25.19
CA GLY A 14 -1.76 5.75 -24.32
C GLY A 14 -2.39 6.05 -22.95
N TYR A 15 -3.59 5.54 -22.64
CA TYR A 15 -4.29 5.84 -21.37
C TYR A 15 -4.04 4.84 -20.24
N GLY A 16 -3.54 3.64 -20.54
CA GLY A 16 -3.30 2.61 -19.52
C GLY A 16 -2.30 3.06 -18.44
N LEU A 17 -1.27 3.82 -18.81
CA LEU A 17 -0.30 4.39 -17.88
C LEU A 17 -0.92 5.34 -16.86
N TYR A 18 -1.96 6.09 -17.24
CA TYR A 18 -2.66 7.01 -16.31
C TYR A 18 -3.49 6.26 -15.27
N VAL A 19 -4.22 5.23 -15.72
CA VAL A 19 -5.05 4.41 -14.82
C VAL A 19 -4.15 3.69 -13.84
N TRP A 20 -3.18 2.92 -14.35
CA TRP A 20 -2.24 2.18 -13.52
C TRP A 20 -1.37 3.09 -12.66
N GLY A 21 -0.97 4.25 -13.16
CA GLY A 21 -0.27 5.27 -12.38
C GLY A 21 -1.09 5.76 -11.19
N SER A 22 -2.37 6.08 -11.39
CA SER A 22 -3.27 6.56 -10.32
C SER A 22 -3.52 5.48 -9.26
N TYR A 23 -3.72 4.22 -9.69
CA TYR A 23 -3.83 3.08 -8.80
C TYR A 23 -2.54 2.85 -8.00
N LEU A 24 -1.37 2.97 -8.65
CA LEU A 24 -0.07 2.80 -8.00
C LEU A 24 0.21 3.91 -6.98
N VAL A 25 -0.12 5.17 -7.31
CA VAL A 25 0.00 6.30 -6.35
C VAL A 25 -0.92 6.08 -5.15
N THR A 26 -2.16 5.64 -5.38
CA THR A 26 -3.12 5.35 -4.29
C THR A 26 -2.62 4.21 -3.40
N ALA A 27 -2.15 3.12 -4.00
CA ALA A 27 -1.57 1.99 -3.28
C ALA A 27 -0.32 2.39 -2.47
N ALA A 28 0.53 3.26 -3.04
CA ALA A 28 1.70 3.80 -2.36
C ALA A 28 1.30 4.66 -1.15
N ALA A 29 0.30 5.53 -1.28
CA ALA A 29 -0.20 6.34 -0.16
C ALA A 29 -0.72 5.45 0.99
N ILE A 30 -1.51 4.41 0.66
CA ILE A 30 -2.00 3.44 1.65
C ILE A 30 -0.83 2.69 2.31
N ALA A 31 0.19 2.28 1.54
CA ALA A 31 1.37 1.60 2.07
C ALA A 31 2.14 2.49 3.05
N VAL A 32 2.33 3.77 2.72
CA VAL A 32 2.96 4.75 3.61
C VAL A 32 2.18 4.92 4.91
N GLU A 33 0.85 5.04 4.82
CA GLU A 33 -0.01 5.16 6.00
C GLU A 33 0.06 3.91 6.88
N LEU A 34 0.04 2.71 6.28
CA LEU A 34 0.23 1.44 6.98
C LEU A 34 1.61 1.33 7.64
N MET A 35 2.67 1.78 6.98
CA MET A 35 4.02 1.81 7.56
C MET A 35 4.10 2.76 8.75
N SER A 36 3.52 3.96 8.62
CA SER A 36 3.44 4.95 9.71
C SER A 36 2.64 4.40 10.90
N LEU A 37 1.49 3.78 10.65
CA LEU A 37 0.69 3.10 11.68
C LEU A 37 1.45 1.94 12.34
N ARG A 38 2.18 1.13 11.57
CA ARG A 38 2.99 0.02 12.09
C ARG A 38 4.11 0.52 12.99
N GLY A 39 4.77 1.63 12.63
CA GLY A 39 5.77 2.29 13.48
C GLY A 39 5.17 2.73 14.82
N ARG A 40 3.96 3.29 14.80
CA ARG A 40 3.25 3.72 16.02
C ARG A 40 2.84 2.54 16.91
N ARG A 41 2.41 1.42 16.33
CA ARG A 41 2.11 0.17 17.08
C ARG A 41 3.34 -0.40 17.80
N ARG A 42 4.54 -0.31 17.21
CA ARG A 42 5.79 -0.74 17.85
C ARG A 42 6.08 0.09 19.11
N THR A 43 5.79 1.38 19.05
CA THR A 43 6.01 2.33 20.17
C THR A 43 5.08 2.06 21.36
N ILE A 44 3.83 1.66 21.09
CA ILE A 44 2.84 1.35 22.15
C ILE A 44 3.17 0.02 22.84
N ARG A 45 3.58 -1.02 22.10
CA ARG A 45 3.98 -2.31 22.69
C ARG A 45 5.18 -2.18 23.62
N LEU A 46 6.19 -1.39 23.23
CA LEU A 46 7.37 -1.12 24.06
C LEU A 46 7.04 -0.38 25.37
N ARG A 47 5.94 0.37 25.40
CA ARG A 47 5.50 1.10 26.60
C ARG A 47 4.73 0.20 27.57
N LEU A 48 4.00 -0.79 27.05
CA LEU A 48 3.28 -1.78 27.86
C LEU A 48 4.20 -2.84 28.48
N THR A 49 5.26 -3.25 27.78
CA THR A 49 6.24 -4.19 28.34
C THR A 49 6.97 -3.60 29.55
N ARG A 50 7.27 -2.30 29.55
CA ARG A 50 7.87 -1.60 30.71
C ARG A 50 6.97 -1.52 31.94
N MET A 51 5.64 -1.57 31.78
CA MET A 51 4.71 -1.57 32.92
C MET A 51 4.47 -2.97 33.48
N ARG A 52 4.59 -4.02 32.64
CA ARG A 52 4.46 -5.42 33.07
C ARG A 52 5.61 -5.84 33.99
N ASP A 53 6.80 -5.29 33.78
CA ASP A 53 8.03 -5.64 34.49
C ASP A 53 8.18 -4.97 35.88
N ARG A 54 7.24 -4.09 36.25
CA ARG A 54 7.23 -3.39 37.55
C ARG A 54 6.26 -4.00 38.59
N LYS A 55 5.73 -5.19 38.36
CA LYS A 55 4.84 -5.89 39.28
C LYS A 55 5.40 -7.27 39.58
#